data_AF-A0A519YAN7-F1
#
_entry.id   AF-A0A519YAN7-F1
#
_cell.length_a   1.000
_cell.length_b   1.000
_cell.length_c   1.000
_cell.angle_alpha   90.00
_cell.angle_beta   90.00
_cell.angle_gamma   90.00
#
_symmetry.space_group_name_H-M   'P 1'
#
loop_
_entity.id
_entity.type
_entity.pdbx_description
1 polymer ?
#
loop_
_entity_poly.entity_id
_entity_poly.type
_entity_poly.pdbx_seq_one_letter_code
_entity_poly.pdbx_strand_id
1 'polypeptide(L)'
;MAPAPLAGRGVLAAALILAAWAGLLAYLLAFYRPDWHSPAPYLLVLLQMHLYTGLYITAHDAMHGVVSPNKALNNTIGTVCALLFAYNWFP
;
A
#
# COMPACT_ATOMS: atom_id res chain seq x y z
N MET A 1 -20.33 -9.65 -14.10
CA MET A 1 -19.17 -9.95 -14.98
C MET A 1 -17.94 -9.66 -14.14
N ALA A 2 -17.11 -10.66 -13.82
CA ALA A 2 -15.88 -10.41 -13.08
C ALA A 2 -14.93 -9.59 -13.99
N PRO A 3 -14.36 -8.47 -13.52
CA PRO A 3 -13.40 -7.70 -14.30
C PRO A 3 -12.23 -8.59 -14.75
N ALA A 4 -11.80 -8.43 -16.01
CA ALA A 4 -10.65 -9.15 -16.53
C ALA A 4 -9.40 -8.76 -15.72
N PRO A 5 -8.59 -9.73 -15.26
CA PRO A 5 -7.38 -9.42 -14.51
C PRO A 5 -6.46 -8.58 -15.40
N LEU A 6 -6.02 -7.45 -14.85
CA LEU A 6 -4.86 -6.77 -15.42
C LEU A 6 -3.74 -7.81 -15.36
N ALA A 7 -3.12 -8.15 -16.48
CA ALA A 7 -1.94 -9.02 -16.51
C ALA A 7 -0.87 -8.51 -15.52
N GLY A 8 0.32 -9.13 -15.42
CA GLY A 8 1.36 -8.86 -14.39
C GLY A 8 1.68 -7.39 -14.00
N ARG A 9 1.24 -6.39 -14.76
CA ARG A 9 1.08 -4.97 -14.38
C ARG A 9 0.38 -4.76 -13.03
N GLY A 10 -0.68 -5.51 -12.70
CA GLY A 10 -1.37 -5.37 -11.42
C GLY A 10 -0.48 -5.76 -10.24
N VAL A 11 0.24 -6.88 -10.37
CA VAL A 11 1.25 -7.33 -9.40
C VAL A 11 2.39 -6.33 -9.27
N LEU A 12 2.86 -5.76 -10.39
CA LEU A 12 3.91 -4.75 -10.37
C LEU A 12 3.46 -3.49 -9.63
N ALA A 13 2.25 -2.99 -9.90
CA ALA A 13 1.69 -1.84 -9.20
C ALA A 13 1.54 -2.11 -7.70
N ALA A 14 0.99 -3.28 -7.32
CA ALA A 14 0.87 -3.70 -5.94
C ALA A 14 2.24 -3.73 -5.22
N ALA A 15 3.26 -4.32 -5.86
CA ALA A 15 4.60 -4.39 -5.32
C ALA A 15 5.25 -3.00 -5.15
N LEU A 16 5.07 -2.12 -6.14
CA LEU A 16 5.59 -0.75 -6.08
C LEU A 16 4.94 0.06 -4.96
N ILE A 17 3.61 -0.02 -4.80
CA ILE A 17 2.88 0.66 -3.73
C ILE A 17 3.35 0.15 -2.37
N LEU A 18 3.42 -1.17 -2.20
CA LEU A 18 3.84 -1.79 -0.94
C LEU A 18 5.28 -1.41 -0.57
N ALA A 19 6.21 -1.48 -1.53
CA ALA A 19 7.61 -1.14 -1.33
C ALA A 19 7.80 0.36 -1.05
N ALA A 20 7.12 1.24 -1.79
CA ALA A 20 7.18 2.68 -1.57
C ALA A 20 6.61 3.06 -0.20
N TRP A 21 5.47 2.48 0.17
CA TRP A 21 4.84 2.72 1.47
C TRP A 21 5.74 2.26 2.63
N ALA A 22 6.25 1.03 2.56
CA ALA A 22 7.10 0.46 3.61
C ALA A 22 8.45 1.16 3.69
N GLY A 23 9.03 1.50 2.54
CA GLY A 23 10.30 2.23 2.46
C GLY A 23 10.19 3.64 3.03
N LEU A 24 9.14 4.38 2.68
CA LEU A 24 8.91 5.72 3.22
C LEU A 24 8.62 5.68 4.73
N LEU A 25 7.82 4.70 5.19
CA LEU A 25 7.56 4.50 6.61
C LEU A 25 8.85 4.21 7.39
N ALA A 26 9.66 3.27 6.90
CA ALA A 26 10.92 2.90 7.52
C ALA A 26 11.89 4.11 7.56
N TYR A 27 11.96 4.88 6.48
CA TYR A 27 12.76 6.11 6.43
C TYR A 27 12.30 7.13 7.48
N LEU A 28 11.00 7.38 7.54
CA LEU A 28 10.40 8.33 8.48
C LEU A 28 10.64 7.94 9.95
N LEU A 29 10.59 6.64 10.27
CA LEU A 29 10.78 6.15 11.63
C LEU A 29 12.26 6.02 12.05
N ALA A 30 13.14 5.58 11.13
CA ALA A 30 14.51 5.25 11.47
C ALA A 30 15.50 6.41 11.30
N PHE A 31 15.26 7.30 10.33
CA PHE A 31 16.26 8.29 9.91
C PHE A 31 15.77 9.74 9.94
N TYR A 32 14.48 9.98 9.70
CA TYR A 32 13.97 11.33 9.60
C TYR A 32 13.76 12.00 10.97
N ARG A 33 14.30 13.22 11.13
CA ARG A 33 14.03 14.08 12.29
C ARG A 33 13.13 15.24 11.85
N PRO A 34 11.87 15.30 12.29
CA PRO A 34 10.95 16.36 11.87
C PRO A 34 11.40 17.74 12.37
N ASP A 35 11.56 18.68 11.45
CA ASP A 35 11.55 20.11 11.76
C ASP A 35 10.17 20.69 11.45
N TRP A 36 9.42 21.00 12.50
CA TRP A 36 8.06 21.52 12.42
C TRP A 36 7.96 22.94 11.85
N HIS A 37 9.07 23.66 11.74
CA HIS A 37 9.09 24.97 11.07
C HIS A 37 9.22 24.84 9.56
N SER A 38 9.60 23.67 9.07
CA SER A 38 9.70 23.37 7.63
C SER A 38 8.41 22.75 7.09
N PRO A 39 8.09 22.91 5.80
CA PRO A 39 6.93 22.25 5.18
C PRO A 39 7.16 20.74 4.93
N ALA A 40 8.41 20.27 4.98
CA ALA A 40 8.80 18.90 4.65
C ALA A 40 8.04 17.81 5.43
N PRO A 41 7.92 17.83 6.77
CA PRO A 41 7.19 16.78 7.50
C PRO A 41 5.73 16.67 7.07
N TYR A 42 5.06 17.79 6.78
CA TYR A 42 3.67 17.79 6.34
C TYR A 42 3.50 17.13 4.97
N LEU A 43 4.39 17.45 4.02
CA LEU A 43 4.39 16.83 2.69
C LEU A 43 4.68 15.33 2.76
N LEU A 44 5.62 14.92 3.61
CA LEU A 44 5.95 13.52 3.81
C LEU A 44 4.80 12.74 4.45
N VAL A 45 4.07 13.34 5.40
CA VAL A 45 2.85 12.74 5.96
C VAL A 45 1.76 12.60 4.91
N LEU A 46 1.54 13.62 4.07
CA LEU A 46 0.56 13.54 2.98
C LEU A 46 0.94 12.45 1.96
N LEU A 47 2.22 12.32 1.63
CA LEU A 47 2.71 11.26 0.76
C LEU A 47 2.53 9.87 1.40
N GLN A 48 2.88 9.72 2.68
CA GLN A 48 2.69 8.47 3.42
C GLN A 48 1.21 8.08 3.49
N MET A 49 0.32 9.05 3.73
CA MET A 49 -1.13 8.86 3.72
C MET A 49 -1.63 8.45 2.34
N HIS A 50 -1.16 9.08 1.27
CA HIS A 50 -1.53 8.73 -0.09
C HIS A 50 -1.12 7.29 -0.44
N LEU A 51 0.11 6.89 -0.08
CA LEU A 51 0.59 5.51 -0.24
C LEU A 51 -0.23 4.53 0.60
N TYR A 52 -0.67 4.93 1.80
CA TYR A 52 -1.54 4.13 2.65
C TYR A 52 -2.92 3.89 2.03
N THR A 53 -3.50 4.91 1.38
CA THR A 53 -4.72 4.74 0.56
C THR A 53 -4.48 3.77 -0.59
N GLY A 54 -3.33 3.87 -1.27
CA GLY A 54 -2.93 2.92 -2.32
C GLY A 54 -2.87 1.47 -1.82
N LEU A 55 -2.46 1.27 -0.58
CA LEU A 55 -2.40 -0.05 0.06
C LEU A 55 -3.81 -0.63 0.30
N TYR A 56 -4.77 0.20 0.72
CA TYR A 56 -6.19 -0.18 0.81
C TYR A 56 -6.79 -0.54 -0.56
N ILE A 57 -6.54 0.28 -1.58
CA ILE A 57 -7.01 0.01 -2.96
C ILE A 57 -6.44 -1.31 -3.46
N THR A 58 -5.15 -1.55 -3.22
CA THR A 58 -4.49 -2.81 -3.60
C THR A 58 -5.12 -4.01 -2.89
N ALA A 59 -5.45 -3.88 -1.61
CA ALA A 59 -6.14 -4.94 -0.86
C ALA A 59 -7.54 -5.24 -1.44
N HIS A 60 -8.31 -4.19 -1.71
CA HIS A 60 -9.64 -4.29 -2.30
C HIS A 60 -9.60 -4.93 -3.71
N ASP A 61 -8.70 -4.47 -4.58
CA ASP A 61 -8.56 -4.98 -5.94
C ASP A 61 -8.07 -6.43 -5.96
N ALA A 62 -7.25 -6.81 -4.99
CA ALA A 62 -6.83 -8.20 -4.79
C ALA A 62 -8.01 -9.09 -4.33
N MET A 63 -8.90 -8.60 -3.47
CA MET A 63 -10.12 -9.34 -3.06
C MET A 63 -11.07 -9.58 -4.24
N HIS A 64 -11.17 -8.64 -5.18
CA HIS A 64 -11.95 -8.81 -6.43
C HIS A 64 -11.22 -9.62 -7.51
N GLY A 65 -9.96 -9.98 -7.26
CA GLY A 65 -9.17 -10.80 -8.16
C GLY A 65 -8.60 -10.08 -9.39
N VAL A 66 -8.48 -8.75 -9.33
CA VAL A 66 -8.09 -7.90 -10.47
C VAL A 66 -6.57 -7.75 -10.62
N VAL A 67 -5.82 -7.95 -9.52
CA VAL A 67 -4.37 -7.76 -9.44
C VAL A 67 -3.58 -8.79 -10.26
N SER A 68 -4.09 -10.02 -10.35
CA SER A 68 -3.47 -11.14 -11.08
C SER A 68 -4.52 -12.15 -11.55
N PRO A 69 -4.30 -12.88 -12.66
CA PRO A 69 -5.12 -14.04 -12.99
C PRO A 69 -4.97 -15.21 -12.00
N ASN A 70 -3.92 -15.22 -11.16
CA ASN A 70 -3.72 -16.25 -10.14
C ASN A 70 -4.41 -15.87 -8.82
N LYS A 71 -5.45 -16.63 -8.47
CA LYS A 71 -6.22 -16.44 -7.23
C LYS A 71 -5.39 -16.57 -5.95
N ALA A 72 -4.40 -17.46 -5.92
CA ALA A 72 -3.53 -17.60 -4.75
C ALA A 72 -2.70 -16.33 -4.52
N LEU A 73 -2.16 -15.75 -5.60
CA LEU A 73 -1.37 -14.53 -5.53
C LEU A 73 -2.23 -13.34 -5.08
N ASN A 74 -3.44 -13.22 -5.60
CA ASN A 74 -4.40 -12.21 -5.16
C ASN A 74 -4.72 -12.35 -3.67
N ASN A 75 -4.99 -13.57 -3.20
CA ASN A 75 -5.24 -13.78 -1.77
C ASN A 75 -4.04 -13.37 -0.92
N THR A 76 -2.81 -13.75 -1.29
CA THR A 76 -1.61 -13.36 -0.54
C THR A 76 -1.42 -11.84 -0.52
N ILE A 77 -1.46 -11.18 -1.68
CA ILE A 77 -1.30 -9.71 -1.77
C ILE A 77 -2.42 -9.01 -0.98
N GLY A 78 -3.66 -9.45 -1.16
CA GLY A 78 -4.83 -8.91 -0.48
C GLY A 78 -4.74 -9.05 1.03
N THR A 79 -4.36 -10.23 1.55
CA THR A 79 -4.17 -10.46 2.98
C THR A 79 -3.04 -9.60 3.54
N VAL A 80 -1.89 -9.52 2.87
CA VAL A 80 -0.75 -8.69 3.34
C VAL A 80 -1.14 -7.22 3.39
N CYS A 81 -1.73 -6.69 2.31
CA CYS A 81 -2.15 -5.29 2.26
C CYS A 81 -3.28 -5.00 3.28
N ALA A 82 -4.27 -5.89 3.39
CA ALA A 82 -5.34 -5.73 4.36
C ALA A 82 -4.81 -5.77 5.80
N LEU A 83 -3.87 -6.66 6.13
CA LEU A 83 -3.23 -6.71 7.44
C LEU A 83 -2.45 -5.43 7.74
N LEU A 84 -1.60 -4.97 6.83
CA LEU A 84 -0.83 -3.74 7.02
C LEU A 84 -1.71 -2.49 7.16
N PHE A 85 -2.88 -2.48 6.50
CA PHE A 85 -3.88 -1.42 6.66
C PHE A 85 -4.70 -1.55 7.95
N ALA A 86 -5.12 -2.76 8.32
CA ALA A 86 -5.98 -3.00 9.47
C ALA A 86 -5.21 -3.10 10.79
N TYR A 87 -3.88 -3.32 10.77
CA TYR A 87 -3.06 -3.44 11.97
C TYR A 87 -3.05 -2.14 12.80
N ASN A 88 -3.37 -1.00 12.21
CA ASN A 88 -3.55 0.26 12.95
C ASN A 88 -4.91 0.39 13.66
N TRP A 89 -5.69 -0.70 13.76
CA TRP A 89 -6.95 -0.74 14.50
C TRP A 89 -6.71 -0.63 16.02
N PHE A 90 -7.21 0.46 16.62
CA PHE A 90 -7.36 0.59 18.08
C PHE A 90 -8.81 0.26 18.48
N PRO A 91 -9.04 -0.63 19.47
CA PRO A 91 -10.37 -1.01 19.95
C PRO A 91 -11.10 0.09 20.72
#